data_AF-A0A258Y797-F1
#
_entry.id   AF-A0A258Y797-F1
#
_cell.length_a   1.000
_cell.length_b   1.000
_cell.length_c   1.000
_cell.angle_alpha   90.00
_cell.angle_beta   90.00
_cell.angle_gamma   90.00
#
_symmetry.space_group_name_H-M   'P 1'
#
loop_
_entity.id
_entity.type
_entity.pdbx_description
1 polymer ?
#
loop_
_entity_poly.entity_id
_entity_poly.type
_entity_poly.pdbx_seq_one_letter_code
_entity_poly.pdbx_strand_id
1 'polypeptide(L)'
;MKSILLCLALFATSLSFAQTDIKFKEQTHKFGKIKKGVPASYTFSYTNTSAKPVVIEFAQADCGCTDPVYSKAPLPKGQTATIKVTYNAAMSGIFKKTVNIKFAHSNQPYILTVEGEVLMDKETQAKLDAANKKTKPKS
;
A
#
# COMPACT_ATOMS: atom_id res chain seq x y z
N MET A 1 16.51 -68.17 6.76
CA MET A 1 17.09 -67.14 5.86
C MET A 1 15.96 -66.41 5.15
N LYS A 2 15.50 -65.27 5.68
CA LYS A 2 14.55 -64.36 5.02
C LYS A 2 14.37 -63.08 5.85
N SER A 3 14.26 -61.97 5.11
CA SER A 3 13.69 -60.67 5.46
C SER A 3 14.63 -59.70 6.20
N ILE A 4 15.12 -58.62 5.58
CA ILE A 4 14.49 -57.46 4.89
C ILE A 4 14.48 -56.23 5.83
N LEU A 5 15.08 -55.16 5.30
CA LEU A 5 15.08 -53.75 5.68
C LEU A 5 13.85 -53.25 6.45
N LEU A 6 14.08 -52.32 7.39
CA LEU A 6 13.24 -51.12 7.49
C LEU A 6 14.07 -49.93 8.03
N CYS A 7 14.66 -49.15 7.11
CA CYS A 7 15.13 -47.80 7.39
C CYS A 7 13.90 -46.91 7.62
N LEU A 8 13.67 -46.49 8.86
CA LEU A 8 12.63 -45.53 9.22
C LEU A 8 13.12 -44.12 8.82
N ALA A 9 12.71 -43.68 7.63
CA ALA A 9 13.04 -42.37 7.10
C ALA A 9 12.38 -41.26 7.92
N LEU A 10 13.21 -40.38 8.49
CA LEU A 10 12.84 -39.06 9.00
C LEU A 10 12.32 -38.20 7.84
N PHE A 11 11.01 -38.14 7.66
CA PHE A 11 10.38 -37.17 6.78
C PHE A 11 10.24 -35.84 7.52
N ALA A 12 11.34 -35.07 7.61
CA ALA A 12 11.29 -33.67 7.98
C ALA A 12 10.68 -32.90 6.80
N THR A 13 9.37 -32.69 6.84
CA THR A 13 8.68 -31.85 5.86
C THR A 13 9.18 -30.42 5.99
N SER A 14 9.99 -29.98 5.04
CA SER A 14 10.46 -28.60 4.95
C SER A 14 9.27 -27.69 4.68
N LEU A 15 8.82 -26.95 5.70
CA LEU A 15 7.92 -25.82 5.57
C LEU A 15 8.63 -24.73 4.76
N SER A 16 8.39 -24.69 3.45
CA SER A 16 8.79 -23.56 2.61
C SER A 16 7.87 -22.39 2.91
N PHE A 17 8.25 -21.55 3.87
CA PHE A 17 7.66 -20.23 4.02
C PHE A 17 8.09 -19.41 2.81
N ALA A 18 7.13 -18.91 2.03
CA ALA A 18 7.40 -17.93 0.98
C ALA A 18 8.05 -16.70 1.62
N GLN A 19 9.38 -16.61 1.56
CA GLN A 19 10.10 -15.52 2.19
C GLN A 19 9.97 -14.28 1.31
N THR A 20 9.27 -13.27 1.82
CA THR A 20 9.18 -11.96 1.18
C THR A 20 10.49 -11.20 1.44
N ASP A 21 11.13 -10.70 0.40
CA ASP A 21 12.44 -10.04 0.49
C ASP A 21 12.40 -8.61 1.05
N ILE A 22 11.20 -8.02 1.10
CA ILE A 22 10.92 -6.71 1.69
C ILE A 22 9.82 -6.84 2.72
N LYS A 23 10.03 -6.22 3.89
CA LYS A 23 9.04 -6.12 4.95
C LYS A 23 8.63 -4.67 5.16
N PHE A 24 7.37 -4.35 4.91
CA PHE A 24 6.78 -3.05 5.26
C PHE A 24 6.33 -3.04 6.73
N LYS A 25 6.47 -1.90 7.40
CA LYS A 25 5.88 -1.69 8.73
C LYS A 25 4.35 -1.72 8.66
N GLU A 26 3.82 -1.11 7.61
CA GLU A 26 2.40 -1.12 7.25
C GLU A 26 2.26 -0.86 5.76
N GLN A 27 1.15 -1.31 5.18
CA GLN A 27 0.85 -1.13 3.75
C GLN A 27 -0.44 -0.35 3.51
N THR A 28 -1.11 0.11 4.55
CA THR A 28 -2.34 0.90 4.43
C THR A 28 -2.31 2.03 5.44
N HIS A 29 -2.54 3.26 4.97
CA HIS A 29 -2.71 4.42 5.81
C HIS A 29 -4.11 5.02 5.61
N LYS A 30 -4.78 5.37 6.71
CA LYS A 30 -6.08 6.03 6.70
C LYS A 30 -5.92 7.47 7.17
N PHE A 31 -6.13 8.43 6.28
CA PHE A 31 -6.07 9.86 6.61
C PHE A 31 -7.29 10.36 7.39
N GLY A 32 -8.37 9.58 7.44
CA GLY A 32 -9.65 10.04 7.97
C GLY A 32 -10.23 11.14 7.08
N LYS A 33 -10.70 12.23 7.69
CA LYS A 33 -11.29 13.38 6.98
C LYS A 33 -10.23 14.44 6.72
N ILE A 34 -10.03 14.79 5.45
CA ILE A 34 -9.08 15.81 5.00
C ILE A 34 -9.78 16.95 4.27
N LYS A 35 -9.14 18.11 4.18
CA LYS A 35 -9.67 19.29 3.49
C LYS A 35 -9.44 19.19 1.99
N LYS A 36 -10.43 19.58 1.19
CA LYS A 36 -10.28 19.71 -0.27
C LYS A 36 -9.16 20.68 -0.62
N GLY A 37 -8.35 20.31 -1.62
CA GLY A 37 -7.25 21.11 -2.14
C GLY A 37 -6.03 21.20 -1.23
N VAL A 38 -6.03 20.52 -0.08
CA VAL A 38 -4.86 20.43 0.80
C VAL A 38 -4.22 19.05 0.64
N PRO A 39 -3.01 18.96 0.06
CA PRO A 39 -2.34 17.68 -0.11
C PRO A 39 -2.13 16.96 1.23
N ALA A 40 -2.39 15.66 1.25
CA ALA A 40 -2.16 14.79 2.40
C ALA A 40 -1.04 13.80 2.08
N SER A 41 0.00 13.75 2.92
CA SER A 41 1.15 12.86 2.73
C SER A 41 1.29 11.87 3.87
N TYR A 42 1.72 10.65 3.53
CA TYR A 42 2.12 9.63 4.50
C TYR A 42 3.42 8.96 4.08
N THR A 43 4.27 8.60 5.05
CA THR A 43 5.58 7.98 4.79
C THR A 43 5.57 6.53 5.27
N PHE A 44 5.53 5.61 4.32
CA PHE A 44 5.64 4.18 4.59
C PHE A 44 7.10 3.80 4.80
N SER A 45 7.37 2.98 5.81
CA SER A 45 8.70 2.46 6.12
C SER A 45 8.81 0.99 5.74
N TYR A 46 9.93 0.60 5.16
CA TYR A 46 10.22 -0.78 4.77
C TYR A 46 11.66 -1.17 5.02
N THR A 47 11.88 -2.45 5.30
CA THR A 47 13.18 -3.04 5.58
C THR A 47 13.52 -4.10 4.54
N ASN A 48 14.75 -4.11 4.06
CA ASN A 48 15.27 -5.19 3.22
C ASN A 48 15.62 -6.41 4.08
N THR A 49 14.86 -7.49 3.93
CA THR A 49 15.07 -8.77 4.64
C THR A 49 15.81 -9.81 3.79
N SER A 50 16.13 -9.48 2.53
CA SER A 50 16.86 -10.37 1.63
C SER A 50 18.36 -10.40 1.92
N ALA A 51 19.06 -11.37 1.30
CA ALA A 51 20.51 -11.49 1.42
C ALA A 51 21.29 -10.44 0.60
N LYS A 52 20.66 -9.83 -0.41
CA LYS A 52 21.30 -8.94 -1.37
C LYS A 52 20.77 -7.50 -1.23
N PRO A 53 21.50 -6.47 -1.68
CA PRO A 53 20.93 -5.14 -1.82
C PRO A 53 19.71 -5.14 -2.74
N VAL A 54 18.69 -4.35 -2.42
CA VAL A 54 17.44 -4.24 -3.19
C VAL A 54 17.27 -2.82 -3.75
N VAL A 55 16.71 -2.71 -4.95
CA VAL A 55 16.44 -1.44 -5.62
C VAL A 55 14.96 -1.40 -5.98
N ILE A 56 14.31 -0.23 -5.89
CA ILE A 56 12.97 -0.03 -6.44
C ILE A 56 13.09 0.18 -7.96
N GLU A 57 12.53 -0.73 -8.75
CA GLU A 57 12.44 -0.59 -10.21
C GLU A 57 11.42 0.48 -10.58
N PHE A 58 10.24 0.43 -9.97
CA PHE A 58 9.22 1.48 -10.10
C PHE A 58 8.34 1.55 -8.85
N ALA A 59 7.81 2.75 -8.60
CA ALA A 59 6.63 2.94 -7.77
C ALA A 59 5.61 3.77 -8.56
N GLN A 60 4.45 3.19 -8.87
CA GLN A 60 3.45 3.81 -9.73
C GLN A 60 2.08 3.85 -9.04
N ALA A 61 1.49 5.04 -8.99
CA ALA A 61 0.14 5.22 -8.50
C ALA A 61 -0.92 4.83 -9.54
N ASP A 62 -2.12 4.46 -9.06
CA ASP A 62 -3.29 4.16 -9.89
C ASP A 62 -3.90 5.39 -10.58
N CYS A 63 -3.70 6.59 -10.04
CA CYS A 63 -4.13 7.87 -10.62
C CYS A 63 -3.02 8.92 -10.56
N GLY A 64 -3.06 9.91 -11.46
CA GLY A 64 -2.20 11.11 -11.37
C GLY A 64 -2.50 12.04 -10.18
N CYS A 65 -3.48 11.69 -9.34
CA CYS A 65 -3.83 12.40 -8.12
C CYS A 65 -3.02 11.96 -6.89
N THR A 66 -2.19 10.92 -7.05
CA THR A 66 -1.36 10.33 -6.01
C THR A 66 0.08 10.25 -6.52
N ASP A 67 1.02 10.76 -5.73
CA ASP A 67 2.43 10.87 -6.10
C ASP A 67 3.32 10.12 -5.09
N PRO A 68 4.05 9.07 -5.51
CA PRO A 68 5.04 8.39 -4.68
C PRO A 68 6.46 8.95 -4.88
N VAL A 69 7.12 9.29 -3.77
CA VAL A 69 8.53 9.71 -3.73
C VAL A 69 9.34 8.65 -2.96
N TYR A 70 10.42 8.17 -3.57
CA TYR A 70 11.26 7.10 -3.05
C TYR A 70 12.72 7.26 -3.49
N SER A 71 13.64 6.60 -2.79
CA SER A 71 15.05 6.54 -3.17
C SER A 71 15.29 5.53 -4.30
N LYS A 72 16.11 5.91 -5.29
CA LYS A 72 16.60 4.99 -6.33
C LYS A 72 17.90 4.27 -5.94
N ALA A 73 18.49 4.63 -4.78
CA ALA A 73 19.71 3.99 -4.32
C ALA A 73 19.44 2.55 -3.86
N PRO A 74 20.41 1.62 -4.05
CA PRO A 74 20.32 0.29 -3.46
C PRO A 74 20.21 0.35 -1.94
N LEU A 75 19.28 -0.41 -1.37
CA LEU A 75 19.10 -0.59 0.05
C LEU A 75 19.79 -1.89 0.51
N PRO A 76 20.86 -1.82 1.33
CA PRO A 76 21.56 -3.01 1.83
C PRO A 76 20.68 -3.91 2.71
N LYS A 77 21.12 -5.15 2.93
CA LYS A 77 20.46 -6.10 3.84
C LYS A 77 20.30 -5.50 5.24
N GLY A 78 19.12 -5.67 5.83
CA GLY A 78 18.80 -5.25 7.19
C GLY A 78 18.53 -3.76 7.36
N GLN A 79 18.78 -2.95 6.33
CA GLN A 79 18.52 -1.51 6.37
C GLN A 79 17.06 -1.18 6.09
N THR A 80 16.63 -0.04 6.62
CA THR A 80 15.29 0.51 6.46
C THR A 80 15.32 1.76 5.60
N ALA A 81 14.32 1.92 4.74
CA ALA A 81 14.09 3.11 3.94
C ALA A 81 12.60 3.45 3.90
N THR A 82 12.26 4.51 3.16
CA THR A 82 10.90 5.04 3.15
C THR A 82 10.40 5.34 1.73
N ILE A 83 9.07 5.30 1.61
CA ILE A 83 8.31 5.76 0.43
C ILE A 83 7.28 6.77 0.94
N LYS A 84 7.38 8.02 0.49
CA LYS A 84 6.40 9.06 0.79
C LYS A 84 5.31 9.04 -0.29
N VAL A 85 4.06 8.88 0.10
CA VAL A 85 2.90 8.93 -0.79
C VAL A 85 2.11 10.20 -0.49
N THR A 86 1.83 11.00 -1.52
CA THR A 86 1.08 12.25 -1.41
C THR A 86 -0.18 12.18 -2.26
N TYR A 87 -1.35 12.40 -1.66
CA TYR A 87 -2.63 12.56 -2.37
C TYR A 87 -3.00 14.05 -2.44
N ASN A 88 -3.36 14.55 -3.62
CA ASN A 88 -3.58 15.99 -3.83
C ASN A 88 -4.92 16.52 -3.29
N ALA A 89 -5.87 15.64 -2.96
CA ALA A 89 -7.20 15.98 -2.45
C ALA A 89 -8.00 16.97 -3.31
N ALA A 90 -7.82 16.95 -4.64
CA ALA A 90 -8.50 17.89 -5.55
C ALA A 90 -10.03 17.66 -5.61
N MET A 91 -10.48 16.41 -5.45
CA MET A 91 -11.89 16.03 -5.51
C MET A 91 -12.43 15.65 -4.14
N SER A 92 -13.63 16.15 -3.81
CA SER A 92 -14.36 15.78 -2.59
C SER A 92 -14.93 14.37 -2.66
N GLY A 93 -15.12 13.73 -1.50
CA GLY A 93 -15.67 12.39 -1.36
C GLY A 93 -14.67 11.38 -0.81
N ILE A 94 -15.12 10.13 -0.68
CA ILE A 94 -14.29 9.01 -0.20
C ILE A 94 -13.30 8.63 -1.30
N PHE A 95 -12.04 8.39 -0.91
CA PHE A 95 -11.01 7.90 -1.80
C PHE A 95 -10.30 6.69 -1.18
N LYS A 96 -9.86 5.80 -2.07
CA LYS A 96 -8.91 4.73 -1.81
C LYS A 96 -7.98 4.66 -3.00
N LYS A 97 -6.69 4.90 -2.78
CA LYS A 97 -5.66 4.98 -3.83
C LYS A 97 -4.55 4.01 -3.53
N THR A 98 -3.98 3.45 -4.59
CA THR A 98 -2.94 2.44 -4.49
C THR A 98 -1.67 2.87 -5.21
N VAL A 99 -0.54 2.47 -4.65
CA VAL A 99 0.78 2.61 -5.26
C VAL A 99 1.37 1.21 -5.38
N ASN A 100 1.67 0.80 -6.60
CA ASN A 100 2.34 -0.46 -6.91
C ASN A 100 3.85 -0.23 -6.91
N ILE A 101 4.58 -1.00 -6.09
CA ILE A 101 6.03 -0.90 -5.94
C ILE A 101 6.66 -2.22 -6.35
N LYS A 102 7.51 -2.17 -7.37
CA LYS A 102 8.30 -3.32 -7.79
C LYS A 102 9.73 -3.12 -7.32
N PHE A 103 10.22 -4.09 -6.56
CA PHE A 103 11.64 -4.21 -6.22
C PHE A 103 12.31 -5.16 -7.21
N ALA A 104 13.57 -4.88 -7.53
CA ALA A 104 14.39 -5.76 -8.35
C ALA A 104 14.42 -7.17 -7.76
N HIS A 105 14.31 -8.19 -8.62
CA HIS A 105 14.28 -9.61 -8.27
C HIS A 105 13.09 -10.06 -7.40
N SER A 106 12.16 -9.18 -7.04
CA SER A 106 10.90 -9.59 -6.40
C SER A 106 9.95 -10.18 -7.45
N ASN A 107 9.28 -11.29 -7.17
CA ASN A 107 8.35 -11.91 -8.12
C ASN A 107 7.07 -11.06 -8.33
N GLN A 108 6.57 -10.41 -7.29
CA GLN A 108 5.29 -9.68 -7.31
C GLN A 108 5.46 -8.24 -6.79
N PRO A 109 4.75 -7.25 -7.36
CA PRO A 109 4.72 -5.91 -6.79
C PRO A 109 4.12 -5.91 -5.39
N TYR A 110 4.64 -5.02 -4.53
CA TYR A 110 4.03 -4.65 -3.27
C TYR A 110 2.99 -3.55 -3.54
N ILE A 111 1.92 -3.53 -2.74
CA ILE A 111 0.87 -2.51 -2.86
C ILE A 111 0.84 -1.71 -1.57
N LEU A 112 0.94 -0.39 -1.69
CA LEU A 112 0.63 0.56 -0.63
C LEU A 112 -0.72 1.19 -0.90
N THR A 113 -1.53 1.37 0.15
CA THR A 113 -2.86 1.95 0.06
C THR A 113 -2.95 3.20 0.92
N VAL A 114 -3.50 4.27 0.37
CA VAL A 114 -3.92 5.44 1.14
C VAL A 114 -5.41 5.66 0.96
N GLU A 115 -6.14 5.86 2.06
CA GLU A 115 -7.59 6.04 2.03
C GLU A 115 -8.07 7.13 2.99
N GLY A 116 -9.24 7.69 2.70
CA GLY A 116 -9.84 8.74 3.50
C GLY A 116 -11.06 9.36 2.83
N GLU A 117 -11.46 10.51 3.34
CA GLU A 117 -12.59 11.30 2.85
C GLU A 117 -12.18 12.76 2.71
N VAL A 118 -12.34 13.32 1.52
CA VAL A 118 -12.12 14.74 1.28
C VAL A 118 -13.43 15.49 1.52
N LEU A 119 -13.45 16.36 2.53
CA LEU A 119 -14.64 17.14 2.87
C LEU A 119 -14.96 18.17 1.79
N MET A 120 -16.25 18.32 1.49
CA MET A 120 -16.76 19.47 0.72
C MET A 120 -16.69 20.75 1.55
N ASP A 121 -16.63 21.90 0.88
CA ASP A 121 -16.89 23.16 1.57
C ASP A 121 -18.35 23.20 2.06
N LYS A 122 -18.57 23.91 3.18
CA LYS A 122 -19.86 23.92 3.88
C LYS A 122 -21.00 24.48 3.03
N GLU A 123 -20.72 25.42 2.13
CA GLU A 123 -21.73 26.00 1.24
C GLU A 123 -22.16 25.00 0.16
N THR A 124 -21.22 24.26 -0.43
CA THR A 124 -21.51 23.21 -1.42
C THR A 124 -22.30 22.08 -0.78
N GLN A 125 -21.95 21.68 0.44
CA GLN A 125 -22.71 20.67 1.20
C GLN A 125 -24.14 21.15 1.48
N ALA A 126 -24.32 22.39 1.95
CA ALA A 126 -25.64 22.96 2.22
C ALA A 126 -26.52 23.05 0.96
N LYS A 127 -25.93 23.35 -0.20
CA LYS A 127 -26.64 23.39 -1.49
C LYS A 127 -27.04 21.99 -1.96
N LEU A 128 -26.19 20.98 -1.81
CA LEU A 128 -26.50 19.58 -2.10
C LEU A 128 -27.62 19.05 -1.20
N ASP A 129 -27.56 19.34 0.10
CA ASP A 129 -28.56 18.92 1.07
C ASP A 129 -29.93 19.59 0.79
N ALA A 130 -29.93 20.87 0.42
CA ALA A 130 -31.13 21.59 0.02
C ALA A 130 -31.72 21.08 -1.32
N ALA A 131 -30.89 20.65 -2.26
CA ALA A 131 -31.33 20.08 -3.53
C ALA A 131 -31.94 18.68 -3.36
N ASN A 132 -31.30 17.80 -2.57
CA ASN A 132 -31.80 16.45 -2.29
C ASN A 132 -33.11 16.45 -1.46
N LYS A 133 -33.35 17.50 -0.66
CA LYS A 133 -34.63 17.68 0.05
C LYS A 133 -35.80 18.01 -0.90
N LYS A 134 -35.53 18.60 -2.08
CA LYS A 134 -36.57 18.95 -3.07
C LYS A 134 -36.96 17.79 -3.99
N THR A 135 -36.16 16.73 -4.06
CA THR A 135 -36.39 15.57 -4.95
C THR A 135 -36.98 14.35 -4.25
N LYS A 136 -37.20 14.38 -2.93
CA LYS A 136 -37.88 13.29 -2.22
C LYS A 136 -39.40 13.36 -2.51
N PRO A 137 -40.01 12.39 -3.22
CA PRO A 137 -41.45 12.39 -3.43
C PRO A 137 -42.13 12.26 -2.07
N LYS A 138 -43.12 13.11 -1.84
CA LYS A 138 -44.06 13.01 -0.72
C LYS A 138 -44.76 11.65 -0.89
N SER A 139 -44.39 10.68 -0.06
CA SER A 139 -45.22 9.48 0.14
C SER A 139 -46.42 9.84 1.02
#